data_AF-A0A974DQX0-F1
#
_entry.id   AF-A0A974DQX0-F1
#
_cell.length_a   1.000
_cell.length_b   1.000
_cell.length_c   1.000
_cell.angle_alpha   90.00
_cell.angle_beta   90.00
_cell.angle_gamma   90.00
#
_symmetry.space_group_name_H-M   'P 1'
#
loop_
_entity.id
_entity.type
_entity.pdbx_description
1 polymer ?
#
loop_
_entity_poly.entity_id
_entity_poly.type
_entity_poly.pdbx_seq_one_letter_code
_entity_poly.pdbx_strand_id
1 'polypeptide(L)'
;MPQGKAAYSAGHVVGTRRVRGREEPRYWAALGEEEPEGSTHRKSRVTMITMSDGMMSKAATMEIAISRNGVSGALDESLEQDLQQVMVSGPNLNETSIVSGGYGGTTEGIIPTGAMKGAMSQQCSSHSALTAEELNRGLAVEKFDLVKKWGINTYKCTKQMISERFGRGTRTVDLELETQIELLRDTKRKYEGVLHLARALTAHFYSLVQTQRALGDAFSDLSQKSPELQEEFGYNAETQKLLCKNGETLLGAVNFFVSSINTLVNKTMEDTLMTVKLYETARLEFDAYRADLEELSLGPRDSATLCRMEVAQQNFQSHRVKYEKLRGDVTIKLRFLQENKVKVMRKQLLLFHNAISSYFAGNQQQLEASLQHFNIKLSSLATDKPSWLEEQ
;
A
#
# COMPACT_ATOMS: atom_id res chain seq x y z
N MET A 1 17.68 59.75 -50.00
CA MET A 1 16.79 58.58 -50.22
C MET A 1 15.86 58.41 -49.01
N PRO A 2 14.69 57.73 -49.13
CA PRO A 2 13.54 58.04 -48.27
C PRO A 2 12.79 56.84 -47.64
N GLN A 3 11.74 57.15 -46.86
CA GLN A 3 10.67 56.24 -46.37
C GLN A 3 11.10 55.31 -45.20
N GLY A 4 10.23 54.71 -44.37
CA GLY A 4 8.75 54.54 -44.41
C GLY A 4 7.89 55.53 -43.60
N LYS A 5 6.56 55.33 -43.62
CA LYS A 5 5.51 56.18 -43.02
C LYS A 5 4.64 55.39 -42.03
N ALA A 6 3.94 56.10 -41.15
CA ALA A 6 2.83 55.57 -40.37
C ALA A 6 1.51 55.52 -41.18
N ALA A 7 0.55 54.69 -40.73
CA ALA A 7 -0.89 54.90 -40.93
C ALA A 7 -1.72 54.10 -39.90
N TYR A 8 -2.66 54.77 -39.23
CA TYR A 8 -3.89 54.15 -38.70
C TYR A 8 -4.98 54.25 -39.79
N SER A 9 -5.94 53.33 -39.79
CA SER A 9 -7.32 53.60 -40.25
C SER A 9 -8.29 52.57 -39.70
N ALA A 10 -9.60 52.84 -39.75
CA ALA A 10 -10.63 52.04 -39.09
C ALA A 10 -11.95 51.94 -39.89
N GLY A 11 -12.69 50.85 -39.62
CA GLY A 11 -14.15 50.76 -39.77
C GLY A 11 -14.71 50.31 -41.12
N HIS A 12 -15.71 49.41 -41.08
CA HIS A 12 -17.03 49.52 -41.74
C HIS A 12 -18.00 48.44 -41.20
N VAL A 13 -19.32 48.60 -41.41
CA VAL A 13 -20.38 47.74 -40.82
C VAL A 13 -21.49 47.39 -41.82
N VAL A 14 -21.64 46.10 -42.17
CA VAL A 14 -22.74 45.43 -42.92
C VAL A 14 -22.71 43.91 -42.58
N GLY A 15 -23.79 43.09 -42.53
CA GLY A 15 -25.23 43.39 -42.52
C GLY A 15 -26.15 42.15 -42.72
N THR A 16 -27.21 42.05 -41.92
CA THR A 16 -28.52 41.35 -42.14
C THR A 16 -28.66 39.83 -42.49
N ARG A 17 -29.42 39.13 -41.60
CA ARG A 17 -30.56 38.19 -41.86
C ARG A 17 -30.39 36.75 -42.44
N ARG A 18 -30.20 35.78 -41.53
CA ARG A 18 -31.20 34.77 -41.03
C ARG A 18 -32.39 34.28 -41.92
N VAL A 19 -32.50 32.95 -42.16
CA VAL A 19 -33.73 32.12 -42.37
C VAL A 19 -33.41 30.67 -41.93
N ARG A 20 -34.06 30.10 -40.88
CA ARG A 20 -35.06 28.98 -40.83
C ARG A 20 -34.75 27.70 -41.64
N GLY A 21 -34.96 26.46 -41.14
CA GLY A 21 -35.35 26.00 -39.78
C GLY A 21 -36.14 24.67 -39.74
N ARG A 22 -36.44 24.16 -38.52
CA ARG A 22 -37.20 22.91 -38.17
C ARG A 22 -36.45 21.58 -38.43
N GLU A 23 -36.75 20.45 -37.78
CA GLU A 23 -37.97 19.99 -37.06
C GLU A 23 -37.76 19.51 -35.59
N GLU A 24 -38.88 19.24 -34.88
CA GLU A 24 -39.05 18.61 -33.55
C GLU A 24 -40.33 17.72 -33.65
N PRO A 25 -40.60 16.68 -32.81
CA PRO A 25 -41.18 16.90 -31.46
C PRO A 25 -40.85 15.79 -30.41
N ARG A 26 -41.68 15.67 -29.34
CA ARG A 26 -41.47 14.91 -28.08
C ARG A 26 -42.57 13.84 -27.78
N TYR A 27 -42.64 13.41 -26.50
CA TYR A 27 -43.61 12.52 -25.81
C TYR A 27 -43.32 11.00 -25.92
N TRP A 28 -43.51 10.13 -24.91
CA TRP A 28 -44.16 10.19 -23.57
C TRP A 28 -43.25 9.50 -22.50
N ALA A 29 -43.32 9.65 -21.15
CA ALA A 29 -44.25 10.28 -20.18
C ALA A 29 -45.22 9.34 -19.39
N ALA A 30 -44.70 8.56 -18.41
CA ALA A 30 -45.40 7.83 -17.33
C ALA A 30 -44.37 7.43 -16.23
N LEU A 31 -44.63 7.16 -14.95
CA LEU A 31 -45.63 7.47 -13.89
C LEU A 31 -45.22 6.56 -12.69
N GLY A 32 -45.36 7.01 -11.44
CA GLY A 32 -45.05 6.19 -10.25
C GLY A 32 -44.71 7.05 -9.02
N GLU A 33 -45.49 6.92 -7.96
CA GLU A 33 -45.38 7.71 -6.73
C GLU A 33 -44.70 6.91 -5.60
N GLU A 34 -43.97 7.57 -4.70
CA GLU A 34 -44.32 7.64 -3.26
C GLU A 34 -43.26 8.46 -2.46
N GLU A 35 -43.75 9.24 -1.49
CA GLU A 35 -43.04 9.87 -0.37
C GLU A 35 -43.92 9.60 0.86
N PRO A 36 -43.35 9.29 2.05
CA PRO A 36 -43.19 10.40 2.99
C PRO A 36 -42.00 10.32 3.97
N GLU A 37 -41.45 11.52 4.26
CA GLU A 37 -41.00 12.04 5.57
C GLU A 37 -40.17 11.14 6.53
N GLY A 38 -38.94 11.59 6.85
CA GLY A 38 -38.07 10.90 7.83
C GLY A 38 -36.96 11.75 8.47
N SER A 39 -37.17 13.06 8.67
CA SER A 39 -36.10 13.96 9.11
C SER A 39 -35.67 13.76 10.58
N THR A 40 -34.49 13.17 10.80
CA THR A 40 -33.76 13.29 12.08
C THR A 40 -32.26 13.55 11.87
N HIS A 41 -31.74 14.61 12.49
CA HIS A 41 -30.30 14.90 12.49
C HIS A 41 -29.52 13.90 13.35
N ARG A 42 -28.55 13.17 12.76
CA ARG A 42 -27.56 12.40 13.53
C ARG A 42 -26.13 12.86 13.21
N LYS A 43 -25.55 13.63 14.14
CA LYS A 43 -24.16 14.14 14.06
C LYS A 43 -23.17 12.98 13.92
N SER A 44 -22.26 13.07 12.96
CA SER A 44 -21.14 12.14 12.80
C SER A 44 -20.27 12.12 14.07
N ARG A 45 -20.22 10.98 14.76
CA ARG A 45 -19.22 10.73 15.81
C ARG A 45 -17.99 10.07 15.17
N VAL A 46 -16.82 10.66 15.39
CA VAL A 46 -15.53 10.03 15.09
C VAL A 46 -15.29 8.94 16.11
N THR A 47 -15.36 7.67 15.70
CA THR A 47 -15.01 6.53 16.54
C THR A 47 -13.50 6.34 16.54
N MET A 48 -12.83 6.77 17.60
CA MET A 48 -11.42 6.42 17.84
C MET A 48 -11.33 4.94 18.20
N ILE A 49 -10.76 4.12 17.32
CA ILE A 49 -10.53 2.69 17.58
C ILE A 49 -9.31 2.55 18.51
N THR A 50 -9.54 2.03 19.71
CA THR A 50 -8.48 1.58 20.61
C THR A 50 -7.89 0.26 20.11
N MET A 51 -6.62 0.24 19.75
CA MET A 51 -5.88 -1.00 19.47
C MET A 51 -5.46 -1.66 20.78
N SER A 52 -5.74 -2.96 20.93
CA SER A 52 -5.19 -3.80 21.99
C SER A 52 -3.88 -4.44 21.54
N ASP A 53 -2.93 -4.65 22.47
CA ASP A 53 -1.68 -5.36 22.16
C ASP A 53 -1.95 -6.82 21.76
N GLY A 54 -1.53 -7.18 20.55
CA GLY A 54 -1.58 -8.53 20.00
C GLY A 54 -0.17 -9.11 19.86
N MET A 55 0.03 -10.33 20.38
CA MET A 55 1.36 -10.94 20.50
C MET A 55 2.03 -11.18 19.14
N MET A 56 3.28 -10.72 18.97
CA MET A 56 4.03 -10.94 17.74
C MET A 56 4.50 -12.40 17.60
N SER A 57 3.91 -13.13 16.65
CA SER A 57 4.47 -14.41 16.19
C SER A 57 5.83 -14.22 15.52
N LYS A 58 6.73 -15.17 15.76
CA LYS A 58 8.13 -15.13 15.30
C LYS A 58 8.19 -15.16 13.76
N ALA A 59 8.69 -14.08 13.15
CA ALA A 59 9.12 -14.11 11.75
C ALA A 59 10.48 -14.81 11.64
N ALA A 60 10.60 -15.77 10.72
CA ALA A 60 11.87 -16.47 10.48
C ALA A 60 12.80 -15.61 9.60
N THR A 61 13.95 -15.22 10.15
CA THR A 61 15.01 -14.55 9.37
C THR A 61 15.79 -15.59 8.57
N MET A 62 15.57 -15.67 7.26
CA MET A 62 16.51 -16.34 6.36
C MET A 62 17.68 -15.40 6.08
N GLU A 63 18.85 -15.70 6.65
CA GLU A 63 20.10 -15.14 6.15
C GLU A 63 20.51 -15.86 4.86
N ILE A 64 20.94 -15.10 3.85
CA ILE A 64 21.48 -15.62 2.59
C ILE A 64 22.89 -15.08 2.44
N ALA A 65 23.89 -15.96 2.55
CA ALA A 65 25.28 -15.61 2.35
C ALA A 65 25.55 -15.33 0.86
N ILE A 66 26.24 -14.24 0.56
CA ILE A 66 26.67 -13.90 -0.80
C ILE A 66 28.19 -14.01 -0.85
N SER A 67 28.70 -15.02 -1.55
CA SER A 67 30.13 -15.16 -1.82
C SER A 67 30.59 -14.09 -2.82
N ARG A 68 31.81 -13.57 -2.63
CA ARG A 68 32.28 -12.34 -3.28
C ARG A 68 33.40 -12.62 -4.27
N ASN A 69 33.04 -12.85 -5.54
CA ASN A 69 33.88 -12.50 -6.68
C ASN A 69 33.05 -12.37 -7.97
N GLY A 70 33.47 -11.48 -8.87
CA GLY A 70 32.71 -11.16 -10.08
C GLY A 70 33.24 -11.82 -11.34
N VAL A 71 32.40 -12.60 -12.02
CA VAL A 71 32.55 -12.97 -13.44
C VAL A 71 31.15 -12.85 -14.07
N SER A 72 31.03 -12.11 -15.18
CA SER A 72 29.73 -11.67 -15.70
C SER A 72 28.86 -12.75 -16.36
N GLY A 73 29.28 -14.02 -16.36
CA GLY A 73 28.52 -15.15 -16.92
C GLY A 73 27.75 -15.99 -15.89
N ALA A 74 28.16 -16.01 -14.62
CA ALA A 74 27.57 -16.88 -13.59
C ALA A 74 26.22 -16.39 -13.02
N LEU A 75 25.67 -15.30 -13.57
CA LEU A 75 24.40 -14.73 -13.12
C LEU A 75 23.18 -15.42 -13.76
N ASP A 76 23.33 -16.05 -14.93
CA ASP A 76 22.21 -16.61 -15.69
C ASP A 76 21.75 -17.96 -15.09
N GLU A 77 22.67 -18.90 -14.87
CA GLU A 77 22.38 -20.20 -14.24
C GLU A 77 21.78 -20.03 -12.83
N SER A 78 22.30 -19.08 -12.06
CA SER A 78 21.77 -18.75 -10.73
C SER A 78 20.39 -18.09 -10.80
N LEU A 79 20.02 -17.44 -11.91
CA LEU A 79 18.73 -16.79 -12.10
C LEU A 79 17.67 -17.79 -12.61
N GLU A 80 18.06 -18.73 -13.48
CA GLU A 80 17.20 -19.88 -13.81
C GLU A 80 16.84 -20.69 -12.56
N GLN A 81 17.82 -20.97 -11.68
CA GLN A 81 17.54 -21.67 -10.41
C GLN A 81 16.60 -20.85 -9.50
N ASP A 82 16.79 -19.52 -9.40
CA ASP A 82 15.92 -18.63 -8.60
C ASP A 82 14.48 -18.61 -9.15
N LEU A 83 14.29 -18.63 -10.49
CA LEU A 83 12.97 -18.77 -11.12
C LEU A 83 12.37 -20.17 -10.90
N GLN A 84 13.12 -21.24 -11.15
CA GLN A 84 12.64 -22.61 -11.00
C GLN A 84 12.26 -22.91 -9.54
N GLN A 85 13.01 -22.40 -8.56
CA GLN A 85 12.70 -22.54 -7.14
C GLN A 85 11.40 -21.82 -6.73
N VAL A 86 11.12 -20.65 -7.33
CA VAL A 86 9.83 -19.95 -7.17
C VAL A 86 8.68 -20.72 -7.85
N MET A 87 8.93 -21.33 -9.02
CA MET A 87 7.92 -22.13 -9.75
C MET A 87 7.58 -23.45 -9.04
N VAL A 88 8.52 -24.07 -8.32
CA VAL A 88 8.28 -25.27 -7.49
C VAL A 88 7.54 -24.96 -6.19
N SER A 89 7.58 -23.70 -5.73
CA SER A 89 7.07 -23.29 -4.40
C SER A 89 5.76 -22.48 -4.45
N GLY A 90 4.87 -22.81 -5.38
CA GLY A 90 3.54 -22.19 -5.48
C GLY A 90 2.61 -22.57 -4.32
N PRO A 91 1.98 -21.62 -3.60
CA PRO A 91 0.98 -21.95 -2.58
C PRO A 91 -0.27 -22.53 -3.23
N ASN A 92 -0.70 -23.72 -2.77
CA ASN A 92 -1.87 -24.40 -3.30
C ASN A 92 -3.16 -23.61 -2.99
N LEU A 93 -3.97 -23.33 -4.00
CA LEU A 93 -5.19 -22.50 -3.91
C LEU A 93 -6.46 -23.35 -3.76
N ASN A 94 -6.40 -24.43 -2.97
CA ASN A 94 -7.45 -25.45 -2.89
C ASN A 94 -8.25 -25.47 -1.58
N GLU A 95 -8.39 -24.35 -0.86
CA GLU A 95 -9.44 -24.22 0.16
C GLU A 95 -9.90 -22.76 0.37
N THR A 96 -11.18 -22.50 0.04
CA THR A 96 -11.89 -21.26 0.40
C THR A 96 -13.25 -21.62 0.99
N SER A 97 -13.24 -22.10 2.24
CA SER A 97 -14.47 -22.26 3.02
C SER A 97 -14.81 -20.93 3.73
N ILE A 98 -15.92 -20.32 3.32
CA ILE A 98 -16.51 -19.17 4.02
C ILE A 98 -17.56 -19.72 4.98
N VAL A 99 -17.34 -19.59 6.29
CA VAL A 99 -18.32 -19.95 7.32
C VAL A 99 -18.74 -18.69 8.08
N SER A 100 -20.04 -18.54 8.27
CA SER A 100 -20.67 -17.37 8.90
C SER A 100 -21.22 -17.69 10.29
N GLY A 101 -21.15 -16.70 11.18
CA GLY A 101 -22.05 -16.49 12.33
C GLY A 101 -22.38 -17.65 13.28
N GLY A 102 -21.89 -17.56 14.52
CA GLY A 102 -22.38 -18.36 15.66
C GLY A 102 -22.32 -17.56 16.98
N TYR A 103 -23.42 -17.52 17.73
CA TYR A 103 -23.54 -16.84 19.03
C TYR A 103 -23.64 -17.87 20.18
N GLY A 104 -23.07 -17.53 21.34
CA GLY A 104 -23.39 -18.17 22.62
C GLY A 104 -22.32 -19.12 23.18
N GLY A 105 -22.14 -19.08 24.51
CA GLY A 105 -21.22 -19.96 25.26
C GLY A 105 -20.52 -19.22 26.41
N THR A 106 -21.05 -19.33 27.63
CA THR A 106 -20.47 -18.74 28.85
C THR A 106 -19.62 -19.74 29.62
N THR A 107 -18.33 -19.48 29.78
CA THR A 107 -17.47 -20.05 30.84
C THR A 107 -16.38 -19.06 31.24
N GLU A 108 -15.91 -19.15 32.48
CA GLU A 108 -14.88 -18.27 33.05
C GLU A 108 -13.48 -18.58 32.51
N GLY A 109 -12.62 -17.55 32.40
CA GLY A 109 -11.29 -17.65 31.78
C GLY A 109 -10.19 -17.07 32.67
N ILE A 110 -9.74 -17.84 33.67
CA ILE A 110 -8.57 -17.51 34.50
C ILE A 110 -7.29 -17.77 33.68
N ILE A 111 -6.38 -16.80 33.62
CA ILE A 111 -5.09 -16.95 32.91
C ILE A 111 -4.09 -17.68 33.82
N PRO A 112 -3.49 -18.80 33.37
CA PRO A 112 -2.45 -19.49 34.12
C PRO A 112 -1.06 -18.87 33.87
N THR A 113 -0.28 -18.67 34.93
CA THR A 113 1.13 -18.29 34.84
C THR A 113 2.00 -19.43 35.35
N GLY A 114 2.97 -19.89 34.54
CA GLY A 114 3.73 -21.10 34.81
C GLY A 114 4.74 -20.97 35.95
N ALA A 115 4.86 -22.01 36.77
CA ALA A 115 5.86 -22.09 37.84
C ALA A 115 7.20 -22.63 37.32
N MET A 116 8.29 -21.92 37.60
CA MET A 116 9.66 -22.48 37.61
C MET A 116 10.35 -22.17 38.94
N LYS A 117 11.23 -23.08 39.34
CA LYS A 117 11.62 -23.31 40.74
C LYS A 117 12.96 -22.64 41.07
N GLY A 118 12.93 -21.50 41.76
CA GLY A 118 14.12 -20.85 42.32
C GLY A 118 14.59 -21.54 43.62
N ALA A 119 15.90 -21.56 43.86
CA ALA A 119 16.50 -22.15 45.06
C ALA A 119 16.95 -21.07 46.08
N MET A 120 16.77 -21.42 47.36
CA MET A 120 17.25 -20.80 48.60
C MET A 120 18.30 -19.68 48.52
N SER A 121 18.00 -18.54 49.17
CA SER A 121 18.87 -17.97 50.20
C SER A 121 18.05 -17.16 51.22
N GLN A 122 18.65 -16.83 52.37
CA GLN A 122 17.98 -16.25 53.54
C GLN A 122 18.14 -14.73 53.63
N GLN A 123 17.11 -14.02 54.07
CA GLN A 123 17.27 -12.97 55.09
C GLN A 123 15.95 -12.72 55.85
N CYS A 124 16.03 -12.00 56.98
CA CYS A 124 15.03 -12.10 58.05
C CYS A 124 14.19 -10.82 58.24
N SER A 125 12.88 -11.02 58.42
CA SER A 125 11.90 -10.14 59.10
C SER A 125 12.08 -8.61 59.05
N SER A 126 11.26 -7.94 58.25
CA SER A 126 10.34 -6.87 58.71
C SER A 126 9.45 -6.38 57.56
N HIS A 127 8.37 -7.09 57.27
CA HIS A 127 7.32 -6.62 56.35
C HIS A 127 5.96 -6.72 57.02
N SER A 128 5.30 -5.57 57.21
CA SER A 128 3.85 -5.52 57.39
C SER A 128 3.19 -6.11 56.15
N ALA A 129 2.30 -7.08 56.32
CA ALA A 129 1.53 -7.65 55.22
C ALA A 129 0.48 -6.63 54.76
N LEU A 130 0.86 -5.81 53.76
CA LEU A 130 -0.09 -4.92 53.09
C LEU A 130 -1.24 -5.76 52.52
N THR A 131 -2.46 -5.37 52.87
CA THR A 131 -3.67 -6.07 52.46
C THR A 131 -3.86 -5.99 50.94
N ALA A 132 -4.62 -6.93 50.38
CA ALA A 132 -5.00 -6.88 48.97
C ALA A 132 -5.76 -5.58 48.61
N GLU A 133 -6.45 -4.98 49.58
CA GLU A 133 -7.13 -3.69 49.42
C GLU A 133 -6.15 -2.51 49.36
N GLU A 134 -5.09 -2.51 50.17
CA GLU A 134 -4.02 -1.49 50.09
C GLU A 134 -3.24 -1.61 48.77
N LEU A 135 -2.99 -2.84 48.30
CA LEU A 135 -2.37 -3.10 46.99
C LEU A 135 -3.25 -2.62 45.83
N ASN A 136 -4.55 -2.92 45.85
CA ASN A 136 -5.52 -2.41 44.88
C ASN A 136 -5.69 -0.88 44.96
N ARG A 137 -5.63 -0.30 46.16
CA ARG A 137 -5.68 1.16 46.37
C ARG A 137 -4.43 1.84 45.80
N GLY A 138 -3.25 1.26 45.96
CA GLY A 138 -2.01 1.71 45.31
C GLY A 138 -2.15 1.70 43.79
N LEU A 139 -2.53 0.55 43.20
CA LEU A 139 -2.76 0.41 41.76
C LEU A 139 -3.84 1.36 41.21
N ALA A 140 -4.86 1.70 42.01
CA ALA A 140 -5.88 2.67 41.63
C ALA A 140 -5.34 4.11 41.62
N VAL A 141 -4.51 4.48 42.60
CA VAL A 141 -3.85 5.79 42.67
C VAL A 141 -2.84 5.96 41.52
N GLU A 142 -2.00 4.96 41.25
CA GLU A 142 -1.07 4.99 40.10
C GLU A 142 -1.79 5.18 38.77
N LYS A 143 -2.91 4.46 38.55
CA LYS A 143 -3.75 4.63 37.36
C LYS A 143 -4.38 6.03 37.29
N PHE A 144 -4.81 6.58 38.42
CA PHE A 144 -5.35 7.95 38.47
C PHE A 144 -4.28 9.00 38.13
N ASP A 145 -3.08 8.93 38.72
CA ASP A 145 -2.00 9.86 38.41
C ASP A 145 -1.47 9.68 36.97
N LEU A 146 -1.52 8.48 36.39
CA LEU A 146 -1.25 8.26 34.96
C LEU A 146 -2.28 8.97 34.07
N VAL A 147 -3.58 8.84 34.37
CA VAL A 147 -4.66 9.54 33.64
C VAL A 147 -4.54 11.07 33.78
N LYS A 148 -4.19 11.56 34.98
CA LYS A 148 -3.94 12.97 35.27
C LYS A 148 -2.72 13.51 34.51
N LYS A 149 -1.60 12.79 34.52
CA LYS A 149 -0.39 13.14 33.75
C LYS A 149 -0.67 13.13 32.25
N TRP A 150 -1.41 12.15 31.75
CA TRP A 150 -1.87 12.10 30.35
C TRP A 150 -2.75 13.29 29.99
N GLY A 151 -3.74 13.64 30.82
CA GLY A 151 -4.62 14.79 30.58
C GLY A 151 -3.87 16.12 30.55
N ILE A 152 -2.92 16.32 31.46
CA ILE A 152 -2.02 17.50 31.46
C ILE A 152 -1.15 17.53 30.20
N ASN A 153 -0.57 16.40 29.79
CA ASN A 153 0.25 16.29 28.58
C ASN A 153 -0.57 16.62 27.31
N THR A 154 -1.76 16.03 27.17
CA THR A 154 -2.68 16.28 26.06
C THR A 154 -3.13 17.74 26.01
N TYR A 155 -3.44 18.35 27.17
CA TYR A 155 -3.76 19.79 27.23
C TYR A 155 -2.58 20.67 26.78
N LYS A 156 -1.37 20.43 27.30
CA LYS A 156 -0.16 21.16 26.91
C LYS A 156 0.14 21.06 25.42
N CYS A 157 0.11 19.85 24.87
CA CYS A 157 0.33 19.61 23.43
C CYS A 157 -0.76 20.27 22.58
N THR A 158 -2.01 20.31 23.05
CA THR A 158 -3.11 21.00 22.37
C THR A 158 -2.94 22.52 22.41
N LYS A 159 -2.57 23.11 23.56
CA LYS A 159 -2.21 24.54 23.69
C LYS A 159 -1.10 24.90 22.71
N GLN A 160 -0.01 24.11 22.67
CA GLN A 160 1.12 24.33 21.78
C GLN A 160 0.74 24.20 20.30
N MET A 161 0.05 23.13 19.91
CA MET A 161 -0.37 22.91 18.51
C MET A 161 -1.27 24.05 18.00
N ILE A 162 -2.19 24.54 18.82
CA ILE A 162 -3.04 25.69 18.48
C ILE A 162 -2.18 26.97 18.40
N SER A 163 -1.24 27.16 19.33
CA SER A 163 -0.32 28.31 19.33
C SER A 163 0.55 28.36 18.07
N GLU A 164 1.14 27.23 17.65
CA GLU A 164 1.87 27.10 16.38
C GLU A 164 0.99 27.47 15.17
N ARG A 165 -0.25 26.95 15.12
CA ARG A 165 -1.19 27.22 14.01
C ARG A 165 -1.62 28.68 13.89
N PHE A 166 -1.65 29.43 14.99
CA PHE A 166 -1.94 30.87 15.01
C PHE A 166 -0.68 31.77 14.97
N GLY A 167 0.52 31.21 14.77
CA GLY A 167 1.77 31.96 14.73
C GLY A 167 2.20 32.57 16.07
N ARG A 168 1.67 32.06 17.19
CA ARG A 168 1.94 32.52 18.56
C ARG A 168 2.87 31.59 19.34
N GLY A 169 3.10 30.37 18.84
CA GLY A 169 3.95 29.36 19.46
C GLY A 169 5.21 29.12 18.62
N THR A 170 6.37 29.19 19.26
CA THR A 170 7.66 28.90 18.63
C THR A 170 7.74 27.41 18.29
N ARG A 171 7.81 27.07 17.01
CA ARG A 171 7.94 25.69 16.50
C ARG A 171 9.42 25.28 16.42
N THR A 172 9.81 24.13 16.95
CA THR A 172 11.08 23.48 16.60
C THR A 172 11.00 22.86 15.20
N VAL A 173 12.02 23.10 14.37
CA VAL A 173 12.08 22.71 12.95
C VAL A 173 13.40 22.03 12.66
N ASP A 174 13.36 20.95 11.88
CA ASP A 174 14.55 20.33 11.27
C ASP A 174 14.33 20.26 9.76
N LEU A 175 14.87 21.22 9.01
CA LEU A 175 14.61 21.37 7.57
C LEU A 175 15.13 20.18 6.75
N GLU A 176 16.25 19.57 7.15
CA GLU A 176 16.79 18.40 6.44
C GLU A 176 15.91 17.18 6.70
N LEU A 177 15.60 16.91 7.97
CA LEU A 177 14.80 15.74 8.35
C LEU A 177 13.35 15.85 7.86
N GLU A 178 12.74 17.03 7.89
CA GLU A 178 11.41 17.29 7.32
C GLU A 178 11.39 17.07 5.80
N THR A 179 12.45 17.49 5.08
CA THR A 179 12.60 17.22 3.64
C THR A 179 12.72 15.72 3.35
N GLN A 180 13.50 14.97 4.15
CA GLN A 180 13.63 13.52 3.99
C GLN A 180 12.32 12.77 4.33
N ILE A 181 11.59 13.22 5.35
CA ILE A 181 10.28 12.67 5.74
C ILE A 181 9.24 12.89 4.63
N GLU A 182 9.19 14.09 4.04
CA GLU A 182 8.22 14.37 2.97
C GLU A 182 8.58 13.61 1.68
N LEU A 183 9.87 13.49 1.34
CA LEU A 183 10.32 12.62 0.25
C LEU A 183 9.94 11.14 0.47
N LEU A 184 9.96 10.64 1.71
CA LEU A 184 9.44 9.31 2.03
C LEU A 184 7.92 9.22 1.81
N ARG A 185 7.13 10.18 2.31
CA ARG A 185 5.67 10.22 2.09
C ARG A 185 5.34 10.25 0.60
N ASP A 186 6.03 11.06 -0.18
CA ASP A 186 5.93 11.11 -1.64
C ASP A 186 6.27 9.78 -2.31
N THR A 187 7.35 9.14 -1.87
CA THR A 187 7.78 7.84 -2.41
C THR A 187 6.75 6.75 -2.10
N LYS A 188 6.19 6.73 -0.87
CA LYS A 188 5.15 5.77 -0.48
C LYS A 188 3.90 5.95 -1.35
N ARG A 189 3.38 7.18 -1.49
CA ARG A 189 2.22 7.49 -2.34
C ARG A 189 2.42 7.08 -3.81
N LYS A 190 3.62 7.29 -4.36
CA LYS A 190 3.96 6.87 -5.73
C LYS A 190 4.01 5.34 -5.86
N TYR A 191 4.52 4.62 -4.87
CA TYR A 191 4.57 3.16 -4.88
C TYR A 191 3.20 2.52 -4.57
N GLU A 192 2.33 3.18 -3.79
CA GLU A 192 0.92 2.81 -3.64
C GLU A 192 0.17 2.89 -4.97
N GLY A 193 0.43 3.92 -5.78
CA GLY A 193 -0.08 4.03 -7.15
C GLY A 193 0.39 2.88 -8.07
N VAL A 194 1.70 2.56 -8.06
CA VAL A 194 2.25 1.41 -8.80
C VAL A 194 1.63 0.09 -8.33
N LEU A 195 1.45 -0.10 -7.03
CA LEU A 195 0.84 -1.29 -6.44
C LEU A 195 -0.64 -1.44 -6.83
N HIS A 196 -1.39 -0.33 -6.90
CA HIS A 196 -2.76 -0.32 -7.38
C HIS A 196 -2.85 -0.70 -8.86
N LEU A 197 -2.02 -0.10 -9.72
CA LEU A 197 -1.96 -0.41 -11.16
C LEU A 197 -1.54 -1.87 -11.40
N ALA A 198 -0.56 -2.38 -10.66
CA ALA A 198 -0.12 -3.77 -10.76
C ALA A 198 -1.25 -4.75 -10.38
N ARG A 199 -2.04 -4.46 -9.33
CA ARG A 199 -3.23 -5.25 -8.96
C ARG A 199 -4.31 -5.22 -10.04
N ALA A 200 -4.59 -4.06 -10.62
CA ALA A 200 -5.55 -3.94 -11.73
C ALA A 200 -5.09 -4.74 -12.96
N LEU A 201 -3.80 -4.65 -13.31
CA LEU A 201 -3.18 -5.47 -14.35
C LEU A 201 -3.34 -6.97 -14.06
N THR A 202 -3.05 -7.43 -12.83
CA THR A 202 -3.26 -8.84 -12.44
C THR A 202 -4.71 -9.28 -12.62
N ALA A 203 -5.68 -8.49 -12.17
CA ALA A 203 -7.10 -8.85 -12.25
C ALA A 203 -7.62 -8.90 -13.69
N HIS A 204 -7.26 -7.91 -14.51
CA HIS A 204 -7.64 -7.88 -15.92
C HIS A 204 -6.96 -9.01 -16.72
N PHE A 205 -5.68 -9.27 -16.46
CA PHE A 205 -4.94 -10.33 -17.14
C PHE A 205 -5.39 -11.74 -16.70
N TYR A 206 -5.81 -11.91 -15.44
CA TYR A 206 -6.47 -13.14 -14.99
C TYR A 206 -7.77 -13.37 -15.77
N SER A 207 -8.61 -12.34 -15.89
CA SER A 207 -9.87 -12.40 -16.65
C SER A 207 -9.64 -12.72 -18.13
N LEU A 208 -8.57 -12.19 -18.73
CA LEU A 208 -8.14 -12.54 -20.08
C LEU A 208 -7.78 -14.03 -20.19
N VAL A 209 -6.91 -14.55 -19.31
CA VAL A 209 -6.49 -15.96 -19.32
C VAL A 209 -7.68 -16.91 -19.09
N GLN A 210 -8.65 -16.57 -18.23
CA GLN A 210 -9.88 -17.35 -18.09
C GLN A 210 -10.71 -17.38 -19.39
N THR A 211 -10.82 -16.22 -20.07
CA THR A 211 -11.55 -16.10 -21.34
C THR A 211 -10.85 -16.88 -22.46
N GLN A 212 -9.52 -16.83 -22.53
CA GLN A 212 -8.71 -17.59 -23.48
C GLN A 212 -8.89 -19.10 -23.30
N ARG A 213 -8.98 -19.59 -22.05
CA ARG A 213 -9.18 -21.03 -21.78
C ARG A 213 -10.54 -21.49 -22.30
N ALA A 214 -11.61 -20.80 -21.91
CA ALA A 214 -12.96 -21.10 -22.38
C ALA A 214 -13.08 -21.06 -23.92
N LEU A 215 -12.37 -20.13 -24.57
CA LEU A 215 -12.31 -20.05 -26.03
C LEU A 215 -11.52 -21.21 -26.66
N GLY A 216 -10.39 -21.62 -26.08
CA GLY A 216 -9.61 -22.78 -26.51
C GLY A 216 -10.36 -24.11 -26.32
N ASP A 217 -11.14 -24.24 -25.25
CA ASP A 217 -12.01 -25.38 -24.99
C ASP A 217 -13.16 -25.44 -26.02
N ALA A 218 -13.83 -24.31 -26.28
CA ALA A 218 -14.88 -24.21 -27.31
C ALA A 218 -14.36 -24.52 -28.73
N PHE A 219 -13.18 -24.03 -29.09
CA PHE A 219 -12.54 -24.39 -30.36
C PHE A 219 -12.14 -25.87 -30.41
N SER A 220 -11.72 -26.48 -29.30
CA SER A 220 -11.43 -27.92 -29.24
C SER A 220 -12.67 -28.77 -29.50
N ASP A 221 -13.80 -28.38 -28.92
CA ASP A 221 -15.09 -29.05 -29.10
C ASP A 221 -15.62 -28.91 -30.54
N LEU A 222 -15.53 -27.72 -31.12
CA LEU A 222 -15.92 -27.47 -32.51
C LEU A 222 -15.02 -28.19 -33.52
N SER A 223 -13.70 -28.27 -33.26
CA SER A 223 -12.75 -29.03 -34.08
C SER A 223 -13.14 -30.51 -34.17
N GLN A 224 -13.51 -31.14 -33.06
CA GLN A 224 -13.93 -32.55 -33.02
C GLN A 224 -15.30 -32.81 -33.67
N LYS A 225 -16.17 -31.79 -33.73
CA LYS A 225 -17.56 -31.92 -34.23
C LYS A 225 -17.75 -31.43 -35.67
N SER A 226 -16.76 -30.75 -36.25
CA SER A 226 -16.88 -30.09 -37.55
C SER A 226 -15.73 -30.55 -38.47
N PRO A 227 -15.79 -31.76 -39.08
CA PRO A 227 -14.68 -32.29 -39.90
C PRO A 227 -14.22 -31.34 -41.02
N GLU A 228 -15.15 -30.59 -41.60
CA GLU A 228 -14.96 -29.59 -42.65
C GLU A 228 -14.13 -28.37 -42.21
N LEU A 229 -13.99 -28.14 -40.89
CA LEU A 229 -13.27 -27.02 -40.27
C LEU A 229 -12.35 -27.49 -39.12
N GLN A 230 -12.03 -28.79 -39.08
CA GLN A 230 -11.36 -29.44 -37.96
C GLN A 230 -9.98 -28.81 -37.69
N GLU A 231 -9.23 -28.52 -38.75
CA GLU A 231 -7.89 -27.94 -38.66
C GLU A 231 -7.94 -26.46 -38.25
N GLU A 232 -8.84 -25.68 -38.85
CA GLU A 232 -9.06 -24.25 -38.55
C GLU A 232 -9.37 -24.04 -37.06
N PHE A 233 -10.31 -24.81 -36.52
CA PHE A 233 -10.61 -24.79 -35.10
C PHE A 233 -9.48 -25.37 -34.25
N GLY A 234 -8.81 -26.43 -34.72
CA GLY A 234 -7.68 -27.06 -34.02
C GLY A 234 -6.49 -26.13 -33.81
N TYR A 235 -6.05 -25.42 -34.85
CA TYR A 235 -4.95 -24.44 -34.76
C TYR A 235 -5.30 -23.32 -33.77
N ASN A 236 -6.52 -22.77 -33.84
CA ASN A 236 -6.98 -21.74 -32.91
C ASN A 236 -7.07 -22.26 -31.46
N ALA A 237 -7.53 -23.50 -31.25
CA ALA A 237 -7.59 -24.12 -29.93
C ALA A 237 -6.20 -24.22 -29.28
N GLU A 238 -5.20 -24.73 -30.01
CA GLU A 238 -3.84 -24.89 -29.47
C GLU A 238 -3.15 -23.53 -29.24
N THR A 239 -3.37 -22.53 -30.10
CA THR A 239 -2.90 -21.16 -29.83
C THR A 239 -3.46 -20.62 -28.51
N GLN A 240 -4.76 -20.76 -28.25
CA GLN A 240 -5.37 -20.28 -27.00
C GLN A 240 -4.87 -21.06 -25.77
N LYS A 241 -4.70 -22.38 -25.86
CA LYS A 241 -4.14 -23.22 -24.77
C LYS A 241 -2.72 -22.80 -24.41
N LEU A 242 -1.85 -22.53 -25.40
CA LEU A 242 -0.49 -22.04 -25.13
C LEU A 242 -0.51 -20.67 -24.47
N LEU A 243 -1.32 -19.73 -24.97
CA LEU A 243 -1.48 -18.40 -24.37
C LEU A 243 -1.94 -18.49 -22.91
N CYS A 244 -2.82 -19.44 -22.58
CA CYS A 244 -3.23 -19.72 -21.19
C CYS A 244 -2.05 -20.20 -20.33
N LYS A 245 -1.31 -21.22 -20.76
CA LYS A 245 -0.17 -21.80 -20.03
C LYS A 245 0.92 -20.76 -19.74
N ASN A 246 1.25 -19.96 -20.75
CA ASN A 246 2.23 -18.87 -20.61
C ASN A 246 1.66 -17.73 -19.75
N GLY A 247 0.34 -17.47 -19.83
CA GLY A 247 -0.37 -16.50 -19.02
C GLY A 247 -0.45 -16.86 -17.53
N GLU A 248 -0.65 -18.13 -17.19
CA GLU A 248 -0.58 -18.65 -15.80
C GLU A 248 0.81 -18.38 -15.19
N THR A 249 1.87 -18.62 -15.96
CA THR A 249 3.25 -18.35 -15.53
C THR A 249 3.48 -16.86 -15.28
N LEU A 250 3.02 -15.98 -16.18
CA LEU A 250 3.10 -14.53 -16.00
C LEU A 250 2.24 -14.06 -14.81
N LEU A 251 1.04 -14.63 -14.61
CA LEU A 251 0.19 -14.34 -13.45
C LEU A 251 0.91 -14.63 -12.12
N GLY A 252 1.64 -15.74 -12.03
CA GLY A 252 2.49 -16.05 -10.88
C GLY A 252 3.53 -14.95 -10.61
N ALA A 253 4.29 -14.57 -11.65
CA ALA A 253 5.31 -13.53 -11.54
C ALA A 253 4.76 -12.14 -11.15
N VAL A 254 3.63 -11.72 -11.72
CA VAL A 254 3.00 -10.43 -11.37
C VAL A 254 2.41 -10.46 -9.96
N ASN A 255 1.82 -11.58 -9.50
CA ASN A 255 1.38 -11.72 -8.11
C ASN A 255 2.54 -11.68 -7.11
N PHE A 256 3.69 -12.27 -7.44
CA PHE A 256 4.91 -12.17 -6.65
C PHE A 256 5.42 -10.72 -6.55
N PHE A 257 5.42 -9.98 -7.66
CA PHE A 257 5.73 -8.54 -7.68
C PHE A 257 4.76 -7.75 -6.79
N VAL A 258 3.44 -7.90 -6.98
CA VAL A 258 2.40 -7.24 -6.17
C VAL A 258 2.60 -7.52 -4.67
N SER A 259 2.88 -8.76 -4.29
CA SER A 259 3.11 -9.17 -2.90
C SER A 259 4.37 -8.55 -2.29
N SER A 260 5.44 -8.44 -3.09
CA SER A 260 6.72 -7.86 -2.70
C SER A 260 6.63 -6.34 -2.53
N ILE A 261 6.01 -5.64 -3.50
CA ILE A 261 5.75 -4.19 -3.40
C ILE A 261 4.81 -3.88 -2.23
N ASN A 262 3.75 -4.68 -2.03
CA ASN A 262 2.86 -4.53 -0.88
C ASN A 262 3.59 -4.66 0.46
N THR A 263 4.58 -5.57 0.56
CA THR A 263 5.41 -5.71 1.76
C THR A 263 6.29 -4.49 1.99
N LEU A 264 6.99 -4.01 0.96
CA LEU A 264 7.82 -2.81 1.04
C LEU A 264 7.01 -1.57 1.47
N VAL A 265 5.82 -1.37 0.88
CA VAL A 265 4.97 -0.19 1.10
C VAL A 265 4.21 -0.26 2.42
N ASN A 266 3.50 -1.37 2.69
CA ASN A 266 2.56 -1.46 3.82
C ASN A 266 3.14 -2.11 5.08
N LYS A 267 4.40 -2.57 5.04
CA LYS A 267 5.15 -3.00 6.24
C LYS A 267 6.41 -2.15 6.43
N THR A 268 7.36 -2.20 5.49
CA THR A 268 8.69 -1.61 5.69
C THR A 268 8.68 -0.07 5.74
N MET A 269 7.97 0.60 4.81
CA MET A 269 7.83 2.06 4.86
C MET A 269 6.94 2.51 6.03
N GLU A 270 5.89 1.75 6.36
CA GLU A 270 4.96 2.13 7.42
C GLU A 270 5.60 2.04 8.82
N ASP A 271 6.47 1.05 9.10
CA ASP A 271 7.28 1.01 10.35
C ASP A 271 8.14 2.28 10.54
N THR A 272 8.75 2.76 9.45
CA THR A 272 9.52 4.01 9.49
C THR A 272 8.60 5.20 9.71
N LEU A 273 7.44 5.26 9.03
CA LEU A 273 6.44 6.31 9.24
C LEU A 273 5.81 6.28 10.64
N MET A 274 5.68 5.11 11.28
CA MET A 274 5.27 5.03 12.70
C MET A 274 6.32 5.67 13.61
N THR A 275 7.60 5.48 13.31
CA THR A 275 8.69 6.14 14.06
C THR A 275 8.72 7.64 13.81
N VAL A 276 8.40 8.10 12.58
CA VAL A 276 8.18 9.52 12.27
C VAL A 276 7.01 10.10 13.09
N LYS A 277 5.86 9.42 13.18
CA LYS A 277 4.72 9.89 14.01
C LYS A 277 5.10 10.04 15.49
N LEU A 278 5.94 9.13 16.02
CA LEU A 278 6.47 9.23 17.39
C LEU A 278 7.41 10.44 17.55
N TYR A 279 8.30 10.69 16.58
CA TYR A 279 9.16 11.88 16.54
C TYR A 279 8.35 13.19 16.45
N GLU A 280 7.36 13.28 15.56
CA GLU A 280 6.50 14.46 15.40
C GLU A 280 5.70 14.75 16.69
N THR A 281 5.28 13.69 17.40
CA THR A 281 4.63 13.79 18.72
C THR A 281 5.61 14.27 19.79
N ALA A 282 6.81 13.69 19.87
CA ALA A 282 7.83 14.09 20.85
C ALA A 282 8.35 15.52 20.63
N ARG A 283 8.42 15.99 19.37
CA ARG A 283 8.67 17.40 19.03
C ARG A 283 7.59 18.32 19.61
N LEU A 284 6.32 17.98 19.41
CA LEU A 284 5.20 18.79 19.93
C LEU A 284 5.19 18.81 21.48
N GLU A 285 5.48 17.68 22.13
CA GLU A 285 5.67 17.66 23.58
C GLU A 285 6.85 18.53 24.02
N PHE A 286 8.03 18.38 23.40
CA PHE A 286 9.21 19.17 23.72
C PHE A 286 8.94 20.68 23.62
N ASP A 287 8.32 21.12 22.52
CA ASP A 287 7.92 22.53 22.35
C ASP A 287 6.89 22.98 23.42
N ALA A 288 5.96 22.11 23.81
CA ALA A 288 4.95 22.41 24.83
C ALA A 288 5.53 22.54 26.26
N TYR A 289 6.47 21.69 26.66
CA TYR A 289 7.15 21.81 27.96
C TYR A 289 8.22 22.91 27.97
N ARG A 290 8.79 23.25 26.81
CA ARG A 290 9.63 24.44 26.64
C ARG A 290 8.81 25.71 26.90
N ALA A 291 7.65 25.84 26.27
CA ALA A 291 6.76 26.99 26.47
C ALA A 291 6.26 27.10 27.93
N ASP A 292 5.93 25.98 28.58
CA ASP A 292 5.51 25.95 30.01
C ASP A 292 6.62 26.40 30.97
N LEU A 293 7.88 26.04 30.69
CA LEU A 293 9.06 26.48 31.43
C LEU A 293 9.38 27.97 31.19
N GLU A 294 9.25 28.43 29.95
CA GLU A 294 9.38 29.85 29.57
C GLU A 294 8.30 30.70 30.27
N GLU A 295 7.04 30.25 30.27
CA GLU A 295 5.88 30.88 30.93
C GLU A 295 6.04 30.96 32.46
N LEU A 296 6.51 29.88 33.11
CA LEU A 296 6.83 29.89 34.54
C LEU A 296 8.05 30.77 34.89
N SER A 297 9.01 30.91 33.98
CA SER A 297 10.22 31.73 34.21
C SER A 297 9.93 33.23 34.26
N LEU A 298 8.82 33.69 33.69
CA LEU A 298 8.33 35.07 33.78
C LEU A 298 7.54 35.34 35.08
N GLY A 299 7.28 34.31 35.89
CA GLY A 299 6.55 34.42 37.16
C GLY A 299 7.37 35.06 38.30
N PRO A 300 6.69 35.41 39.41
CA PRO A 300 7.36 35.88 40.63
C PRO A 300 8.31 34.82 41.19
N ARG A 301 9.37 35.24 41.87
CA ARG A 301 10.41 34.34 42.42
C ARG A 301 10.16 34.01 43.90
N ASP A 302 8.91 33.70 44.23
CA ASP A 302 8.53 33.14 45.53
C ASP A 302 8.86 31.65 45.63
N SER A 303 8.86 31.12 46.86
CA SER A 303 9.24 29.72 47.13
C SER A 303 8.36 28.67 46.42
N ALA A 304 7.06 28.92 46.25
CA ALA A 304 6.17 27.99 45.57
C ALA A 304 6.40 27.99 44.05
N THR A 305 6.64 29.16 43.45
CA THR A 305 7.01 29.24 42.03
C THR A 305 8.38 28.61 41.77
N LEU A 306 9.38 28.82 42.63
CA LEU A 306 10.70 28.19 42.48
C LEU A 306 10.62 26.64 42.50
N CYS A 307 9.84 26.06 43.43
CA CYS A 307 9.59 24.61 43.46
C CYS A 307 8.91 24.11 42.16
N ARG A 308 7.91 24.85 41.65
CA ARG A 308 7.26 24.52 40.37
C ARG A 308 8.20 24.66 39.17
N MET A 309 9.12 25.62 39.18
CA MET A 309 10.13 25.79 38.13
C MET A 309 11.11 24.61 38.09
N GLU A 310 11.52 24.07 39.25
CA GLU A 310 12.39 22.88 39.29
C GLU A 310 11.69 21.66 38.66
N VAL A 311 10.43 21.42 39.00
CA VAL A 311 9.62 20.35 38.39
C VAL A 311 9.43 20.58 36.89
N ALA A 312 9.19 21.81 36.45
CA ALA A 312 9.09 22.15 35.03
C ALA A 312 10.41 21.90 34.28
N GLN A 313 11.55 22.29 34.87
CA GLN A 313 12.90 22.06 34.33
C GLN A 313 13.18 20.55 34.15
N GLN A 314 12.87 19.72 35.15
CA GLN A 314 13.04 18.27 35.06
C GLN A 314 12.19 17.65 33.93
N ASN A 315 10.92 18.06 33.81
CA ASN A 315 10.04 17.57 32.73
C ASN A 315 10.54 18.05 31.35
N PHE A 316 10.98 19.31 31.21
CA PHE A 316 11.54 19.83 29.97
C PHE A 316 12.78 19.02 29.52
N GLN A 317 13.73 18.74 30.41
CA GLN A 317 14.90 17.91 30.04
C GLN A 317 14.49 16.48 29.66
N SER A 318 13.48 15.89 30.33
CA SER A 318 12.96 14.56 29.98
C SER A 318 12.36 14.51 28.57
N HIS A 319 11.50 15.46 28.22
CA HIS A 319 10.93 15.55 26.87
C HIS A 319 11.98 15.95 25.81
N ARG A 320 12.98 16.75 26.18
CA ARG A 320 14.14 17.05 25.31
C ARG A 320 14.92 15.78 24.94
N VAL A 321 15.31 14.97 25.92
CA VAL A 321 16.04 13.71 25.65
C VAL A 321 15.21 12.73 24.83
N LYS A 322 13.89 12.66 25.08
CA LYS A 322 12.94 11.88 24.26
C LYS A 322 12.92 12.35 22.80
N TYR A 323 12.84 13.67 22.57
CA TYR A 323 12.87 14.27 21.24
C TYR A 323 14.20 14.06 20.52
N GLU A 324 15.34 14.36 21.17
CA GLU A 324 16.68 14.20 20.60
C GLU A 324 16.97 12.74 20.23
N LYS A 325 16.54 11.77 21.06
CA LYS A 325 16.63 10.35 20.73
C LYS A 325 15.79 10.00 19.49
N LEU A 326 14.51 10.35 19.47
CA LEU A 326 13.62 9.99 18.35
C LEU A 326 14.03 10.65 17.03
N ARG A 327 14.63 11.84 17.08
CA ARG A 327 15.27 12.50 15.92
C ARG A 327 16.40 11.64 15.35
N GLY A 328 17.24 11.07 16.22
CA GLY A 328 18.27 10.09 15.85
C GLY A 328 17.68 8.79 15.29
N ASP A 329 16.69 8.21 15.97
CA ASP A 329 16.03 6.96 15.56
C ASP A 329 15.40 7.08 14.15
N VAL A 330 14.73 8.20 13.84
CA VAL A 330 14.19 8.47 12.50
C VAL A 330 15.30 8.63 11.47
N THR A 331 16.35 9.42 11.76
CA THR A 331 17.50 9.62 10.85
C THR A 331 18.17 8.29 10.49
N ILE A 332 18.26 7.37 11.45
CA ILE A 332 18.82 6.02 11.25
C ILE A 332 17.87 5.15 10.43
N LYS A 333 16.57 5.10 10.77
CA LYS A 333 15.58 4.31 10.00
C LYS A 333 15.44 4.77 8.55
N LEU A 334 15.44 6.08 8.27
CA LEU A 334 15.37 6.61 6.91
C LEU A 334 16.53 6.11 6.03
N ARG A 335 17.75 6.03 6.59
CA ARG A 335 18.94 5.51 5.90
C ARG A 335 18.80 4.02 5.57
N PHE A 336 18.45 3.19 6.55
CA PHE A 336 18.24 1.75 6.34
C PHE A 336 17.08 1.46 5.38
N LEU A 337 15.99 2.23 5.47
CA LEU A 337 14.86 2.12 4.55
C LEU A 337 15.25 2.49 3.13
N GLN A 338 16.04 3.55 2.92
CA GLN A 338 16.50 3.95 1.59
C GLN A 338 17.35 2.85 0.94
N GLU A 339 18.26 2.23 1.69
CA GLU A 339 19.02 1.07 1.20
C GLU A 339 18.12 -0.13 0.88
N ASN A 340 17.23 -0.53 1.79
CA ASN A 340 16.32 -1.66 1.60
C ASN A 340 15.41 -1.44 0.39
N LYS A 341 14.83 -0.24 0.26
CA LYS A 341 13.99 0.18 -0.87
C LYS A 341 14.72 0.02 -2.20
N VAL A 342 15.96 0.51 -2.31
CA VAL A 342 16.74 0.39 -3.55
C VAL A 342 17.06 -1.07 -3.88
N LYS A 343 17.42 -1.88 -2.88
CA LYS A 343 17.70 -3.32 -3.05
C LYS A 343 16.45 -4.09 -3.51
N VAL A 344 15.31 -3.91 -2.84
CA VAL A 344 14.03 -4.56 -3.18
C VAL A 344 13.52 -4.10 -4.54
N MET A 345 13.41 -2.79 -4.78
CA MET A 345 12.89 -2.27 -6.05
C MET A 345 13.73 -2.70 -7.25
N ARG A 346 15.06 -2.79 -7.11
CA ARG A 346 15.93 -3.26 -8.19
C ARG A 346 15.64 -4.71 -8.59
N LYS A 347 15.55 -5.65 -7.62
CA LYS A 347 15.21 -7.05 -7.94
C LYS A 347 13.79 -7.16 -8.48
N GLN A 348 12.82 -6.47 -7.87
CA GLN A 348 11.40 -6.58 -8.24
C GLN A 348 11.08 -5.98 -9.62
N LEU A 349 11.63 -4.80 -9.96
CA LEU A 349 11.44 -4.22 -11.29
C LEU A 349 12.09 -5.05 -12.40
N LEU A 350 13.26 -5.65 -12.14
CA LEU A 350 13.93 -6.54 -13.09
C LEU A 350 13.15 -7.84 -13.32
N LEU A 351 12.71 -8.51 -12.24
CA LEU A 351 11.89 -9.73 -12.36
C LEU A 351 10.56 -9.47 -13.08
N PHE A 352 9.90 -8.34 -12.79
CA PHE A 352 8.67 -7.94 -13.49
C PHE A 352 8.92 -7.68 -14.98
N HIS A 353 9.99 -6.95 -15.33
CA HIS A 353 10.36 -6.74 -16.72
C HIS A 353 10.66 -8.06 -17.45
N ASN A 354 11.50 -8.91 -16.87
CA ASN A 354 11.88 -10.19 -17.46
C ASN A 354 10.66 -11.08 -17.69
N ALA A 355 9.76 -11.22 -16.72
CA ALA A 355 8.55 -12.03 -16.87
C ALA A 355 7.63 -11.52 -17.99
N ILE A 356 7.45 -10.20 -18.10
CA ILE A 356 6.67 -9.57 -19.18
C ILE A 356 7.33 -9.83 -20.55
N SER A 357 8.64 -9.60 -20.66
CA SER A 357 9.42 -9.81 -21.90
C SER A 357 9.39 -11.27 -22.34
N SER A 358 9.62 -12.22 -21.43
CA SER A 358 9.60 -13.66 -21.71
C SER A 358 8.20 -14.16 -22.11
N TYR A 359 7.12 -13.63 -21.53
CA TYR A 359 5.76 -13.95 -21.97
C TYR A 359 5.54 -13.55 -23.43
N PHE A 360 5.88 -12.32 -23.82
CA PHE A 360 5.68 -11.88 -25.21
C PHE A 360 6.62 -12.59 -26.19
N ALA A 361 7.90 -12.77 -25.85
CA ALA A 361 8.86 -13.48 -26.71
C ALA A 361 8.51 -14.97 -26.91
N GLY A 362 8.11 -15.67 -25.84
CA GLY A 362 7.69 -17.08 -25.91
C GLY A 362 6.39 -17.29 -26.70
N ASN A 363 5.50 -16.29 -26.71
CA ASN A 363 4.29 -16.32 -27.54
C ASN A 363 4.56 -15.95 -29.01
N GLN A 364 5.52 -15.06 -29.29
CA GLN A 364 5.85 -14.61 -30.65
C GLN A 364 6.26 -15.78 -31.55
N GLN A 365 7.13 -16.66 -31.08
CA GLN A 365 7.65 -17.79 -31.88
C GLN A 365 6.51 -18.72 -32.35
N GLN A 366 5.53 -19.01 -31.49
CA GLN A 366 4.38 -19.82 -31.89
C GLN A 366 3.40 -19.07 -32.80
N LEU A 367 3.24 -17.76 -32.63
CA LEU A 367 2.41 -16.94 -33.51
C LEU A 367 2.98 -16.92 -34.94
N GLU A 368 4.30 -16.78 -35.08
CA GLU A 368 5.00 -16.86 -36.37
C GLU A 368 4.80 -18.24 -37.03
N ALA A 369 4.93 -19.33 -36.28
CA ALA A 369 4.65 -20.69 -36.78
C ALA A 369 3.18 -20.85 -37.23
N SER A 370 2.22 -20.35 -36.43
CA SER A 370 0.79 -20.42 -36.74
C SER A 370 0.45 -19.64 -38.02
N LEU A 371 1.07 -18.47 -38.24
CA LEU A 371 0.88 -17.67 -39.45
C LEU A 371 1.43 -18.34 -40.72
N GLN A 372 2.47 -19.17 -40.61
CA GLN A 372 2.98 -19.94 -41.76
C GLN A 372 1.94 -20.96 -42.26
N HIS A 373 1.22 -21.65 -41.35
CA HIS A 373 0.15 -22.58 -41.74
C HIS A 373 -0.99 -21.90 -42.53
N PHE A 374 -1.41 -20.69 -42.12
CA PHE A 374 -2.42 -19.92 -42.85
C PHE A 374 -1.95 -19.55 -44.27
N ASN A 375 -0.70 -19.09 -44.43
CA ASN A 375 -0.14 -18.74 -45.74
C ASN A 375 0.00 -19.96 -46.66
N ILE A 376 0.33 -21.14 -46.12
CA ILE A 376 0.41 -22.39 -46.90
C ILE A 376 -0.98 -22.81 -47.39
N LYS A 377 -2.02 -22.76 -46.54
CA LYS A 377 -3.40 -23.04 -46.98
C LYS A 377 -3.90 -22.08 -48.05
N LEU A 378 -3.64 -20.78 -47.90
CA LEU A 378 -3.95 -19.76 -48.92
C LEU A 378 -3.24 -20.04 -50.25
N SER A 379 -2.02 -20.59 -50.20
CA SER A 379 -1.25 -20.93 -51.42
C SER A 379 -1.83 -22.16 -52.13
N SER A 380 -2.16 -23.23 -51.40
CA SER A 380 -2.76 -24.45 -51.97
C SER A 380 -4.16 -24.22 -52.54
N LEU A 381 -4.99 -23.42 -51.86
CA LEU A 381 -6.34 -23.07 -52.34
C LEU A 381 -6.33 -22.26 -53.65
N ALA A 382 -5.20 -21.68 -54.05
CA ALA A 382 -5.05 -20.94 -55.30
C ALA A 382 -4.70 -21.83 -56.51
N THR A 383 -4.23 -23.07 -56.30
CA THR A 383 -3.82 -23.99 -57.39
C THR A 383 -4.87 -25.02 -57.78
N ASP A 384 -5.65 -25.56 -56.84
CA ASP A 384 -6.39 -26.81 -57.05
C ASP A 384 -7.84 -26.64 -57.55
N LYS A 385 -8.06 -25.71 -58.50
CA LYS A 385 -9.31 -25.60 -59.28
C LYS A 385 -9.05 -25.27 -60.75
N PRO A 386 -8.91 -26.27 -61.64
CA PRO A 386 -9.06 -26.03 -63.08
C PRO A 386 -10.45 -25.45 -63.34
N SER A 387 -10.55 -24.52 -64.28
CA SER A 387 -11.82 -23.89 -64.62
C SER A 387 -12.62 -24.83 -65.52
N TRP A 388 -13.84 -25.17 -65.11
CA TRP A 388 -14.78 -25.98 -65.91
C TRP A 388 -15.10 -25.36 -67.30
N LEU A 389 -14.75 -24.08 -67.51
CA LEU A 389 -14.86 -23.40 -68.80
C LEU A 389 -13.72 -23.69 -69.79
N GLU A 390 -12.73 -24.53 -69.45
CA GLU A 390 -11.62 -24.90 -70.34
C GLU A 390 -11.87 -26.23 -71.10
N GLU A 391 -13.05 -26.84 -70.99
CA GLU A 391 -13.38 -28.18 -71.50
C GLU A 391 -14.64 -28.20 -72.42
N GLN A 392 -14.77 -27.18 -73.30
CA GLN A 392 -15.82 -27.03 -74.33
C GLN A 392 -15.23 -26.58 -75.68
#